data_AF-A0A495FC24-F1
#
_entry.id   AF-A0A495FC24-F1
#
_cell.length_a   1.000
_cell.length_b   1.000
_cell.length_c   1.000
_cell.angle_alpha   90.00
_cell.angle_beta   90.00
_cell.angle_gamma   90.00
#
_symmetry.space_group_name_H-M   'P 1'
#
loop_
_entity.id
_entity.type
_entity.pdbx_description
1 polymer ?
#
loop_
_entity_poly.entity_id
_entity_poly.type
_entity_poly.pdbx_seq_one_letter_code
_entity_poly.pdbx_strand_id
1 'polypeptide(L)'
;MDRHFIFRNYWWIALLLGGLAILLAILFGGSDRMGLVASAIAGTLGFCYFVHQQKLAETVLFHQLFTAFNARYDVLNGKLASLIENEALGGVEPLLPLQRGFVVDYFNLCAEEYHYFKLGYIPRNVWRSWCRGMAWHLRQPCIKAVWFVEVKTDSFYGLTYEAILKGAEFSDGPTGPRAKT
;
A
#
# COMPACT_ATOMS: atom_id res chain seq x y z
N MET A 1 -8.84 -12.07 -10.25
CA MET A 1 -7.91 -11.39 -11.19
C MET A 1 -7.29 -10.22 -10.45
N ASP A 2 -5.98 -10.24 -10.27
CA ASP A 2 -5.29 -9.14 -9.58
C ASP A 2 -5.36 -7.88 -10.42
N ARG A 3 -5.77 -6.75 -9.83
CA ARG A 3 -5.83 -5.43 -10.50
C ARG A 3 -4.51 -5.09 -11.22
N HIS A 4 -3.41 -5.53 -10.62
CA HIS A 4 -2.06 -5.39 -11.17
C HIS A 4 -1.86 -6.10 -12.52
N PHE A 5 -2.57 -7.20 -12.80
CA PHE A 5 -2.52 -7.89 -14.09
C PHE A 5 -3.18 -7.06 -15.19
N ILE A 6 -4.33 -6.44 -14.89
CA ILE A 6 -5.06 -5.59 -15.84
C ILE A 6 -4.19 -4.37 -16.17
N PHE A 7 -3.68 -3.65 -15.18
CA PHE A 7 -2.83 -2.48 -15.42
C PHE A 7 -1.50 -2.79 -16.12
N ARG A 8 -0.97 -4.01 -16.00
CA ARG A 8 0.24 -4.42 -16.70
C ARG A 8 -0.04 -4.79 -18.16
N ASN A 9 -1.18 -5.42 -18.43
CA ASN A 9 -1.50 -6.00 -19.73
C ASN A 9 -2.60 -5.26 -20.49
N TYR A 10 -3.04 -4.08 -20.03
CA TYR A 10 -4.19 -3.38 -20.63
C TYR A 10 -4.00 -3.07 -22.11
N TRP A 11 -2.77 -2.82 -22.57
CA TRP A 11 -2.46 -2.66 -23.99
C TRP A 11 -2.78 -3.92 -24.80
N TRP A 12 -2.39 -5.10 -24.30
CA TRP A 12 -2.71 -6.38 -24.94
C TRP A 12 -4.21 -6.67 -24.89
N ILE A 13 -4.87 -6.38 -23.77
CA ILE A 13 -6.32 -6.52 -23.62
C ILE A 13 -7.05 -5.61 -24.61
N ALA A 14 -6.63 -4.35 -24.72
CA ALA A 14 -7.21 -3.38 -25.64
C ALA A 14 -6.98 -3.79 -27.11
N LEU A 15 -5.79 -4.29 -27.47
CA LEU A 15 -5.50 -4.78 -28.81
C LEU A 15 -6.32 -6.02 -29.16
N LEU A 16 -6.45 -6.98 -28.24
CA LEU A 16 -7.23 -8.20 -28.48
C LEU A 16 -8.73 -7.89 -28.59
N LEU A 17 -9.29 -7.14 -27.65
CA LEU A 17 -10.72 -6.81 -27.65
C LEU A 17 -11.08 -5.83 -28.77
N GLY A 18 -10.26 -4.81 -28.99
CA GLY A 18 -10.43 -3.85 -30.07
C GLY A 18 -10.25 -4.50 -31.44
N GLY A 19 -9.23 -5.34 -31.60
CA GLY A 19 -8.98 -6.10 -32.83
C GLY A 19 -10.11 -7.09 -33.15
N LEU A 20 -10.63 -7.79 -32.13
CA LEU A 20 -11.80 -8.66 -32.27
C LEU A 20 -13.05 -7.86 -32.67
N ALA A 21 -13.30 -6.72 -32.01
CA ALA A 21 -14.43 -5.86 -32.34
C ALA A 21 -14.37 -5.33 -33.78
N ILE A 22 -13.18 -4.94 -34.25
CA ILE A 22 -12.94 -4.52 -35.63
C ILE A 22 -13.14 -5.70 -36.60
N LEU A 23 -12.63 -6.89 -36.28
CA LEU A 23 -12.82 -8.08 -37.10
C LEU A 23 -14.31 -8.42 -37.26
N LEU A 24 -15.07 -8.41 -36.16
CA LEU A 24 -16.51 -8.64 -36.18
C LEU A 24 -17.24 -7.57 -37.00
N ALA A 25 -16.85 -6.30 -36.88
CA ALA A 25 -17.40 -5.22 -37.68
C ALA A 25 -17.16 -5.42 -39.19
N ILE A 26 -15.99 -5.94 -39.58
CA ILE A 26 -15.67 -6.23 -40.99
C ILE A 26 -16.47 -7.44 -41.51
N LEU A 27 -16.56 -8.52 -40.72
CA LEU A 27 -17.21 -9.76 -41.13
C LEU A 27 -18.75 -9.63 -41.19
N PHE A 28 -19.35 -8.94 -40.22
CA PHE A 28 -20.80 -8.91 -40.04
C PHE A 28 -21.44 -7.53 -40.27
N GLY A 29 -20.65 -6.48 -40.48
CA GLY A 29 -21.16 -5.09 -40.47
C GLY A 29 -21.96 -4.62 -41.69
N GLY A 30 -22.21 -5.46 -42.70
CA GLY A 30 -23.08 -5.11 -43.84
C GLY A 30 -22.72 -3.79 -44.53
N SER A 31 -23.66 -2.85 -44.63
CA SER A 31 -23.48 -1.49 -45.15
C SER A 31 -22.82 -0.53 -44.15
N ASP A 32 -22.91 -0.82 -42.85
CA ASP A 32 -22.56 0.10 -41.77
C ASP A 32 -21.16 -0.16 -41.19
N ARG A 33 -20.35 -0.94 -41.91
CA ARG A 33 -19.00 -1.37 -41.50
C ARG A 33 -18.13 -0.21 -41.03
N MET A 34 -18.16 0.93 -41.74
CA MET A 34 -17.37 2.10 -41.35
C MET A 34 -17.79 2.67 -39.99
N GLY A 35 -19.09 2.75 -39.71
CA GLY A 35 -19.60 3.23 -38.43
C GLY A 35 -19.24 2.27 -37.29
N LEU A 36 -19.33 0.96 -37.53
CA LEU A 36 -18.97 -0.06 -36.54
C LEU A 36 -17.48 -0.07 -36.24
N VAL A 37 -16.62 0.06 -37.27
CA VAL A 37 -15.16 0.18 -37.09
C VAL A 37 -14.81 1.45 -36.34
N ALA A 38 -15.40 2.60 -36.70
CA ALA A 38 -15.20 3.86 -35.98
C ALA A 38 -15.60 3.74 -34.50
N SER A 39 -16.73 3.09 -34.22
CA SER A 39 -17.20 2.82 -32.86
C SER A 39 -16.25 1.91 -32.09
N ALA A 40 -15.72 0.86 -32.72
CA ALA A 40 -14.76 -0.06 -32.12
C ALA A 40 -13.44 0.65 -31.76
N ILE A 41 -12.94 1.52 -32.65
CA ILE A 41 -11.75 2.35 -32.39
C ILE A 41 -12.03 3.30 -31.22
N ALA A 42 -13.14 4.03 -31.27
CA ALA A 42 -13.51 4.97 -30.21
C ALA A 42 -13.65 4.28 -28.85
N GLY A 43 -14.32 3.11 -28.80
CA GLY A 43 -14.45 2.31 -27.59
C GLY A 43 -13.10 1.82 -27.05
N THR A 44 -12.20 1.37 -27.94
CA THR A 44 -10.86 0.93 -27.56
C THR A 44 -10.04 2.09 -26.97
N LEU A 45 -10.07 3.26 -27.61
CA LEU A 45 -9.40 4.46 -27.10
C LEU A 45 -9.99 4.91 -25.76
N GLY A 46 -11.32 4.91 -25.63
CA GLY A 46 -12.02 5.25 -24.40
C GLY A 46 -11.64 4.31 -23.24
N PHE A 47 -11.56 3.01 -23.50
CA PHE A 47 -11.08 2.03 -22.53
C PHE A 47 -9.63 2.30 -22.11
N CYS A 48 -8.73 2.52 -23.06
CA CYS A 48 -7.32 2.85 -22.77
C CYS A 48 -7.21 4.11 -21.91
N TYR A 49 -7.96 5.16 -22.26
CA TYR A 49 -8.00 6.40 -21.50
C TYR A 49 -8.51 6.18 -20.07
N PHE A 50 -9.61 5.44 -19.90
CA PHE A 50 -10.17 5.13 -18.59
C PHE A 50 -9.18 4.36 -17.70
N VAL A 51 -8.56 3.30 -18.22
CA VAL A 51 -7.56 2.52 -17.47
C VAL A 51 -6.36 3.39 -17.09
N HIS A 52 -5.91 4.26 -17.99
CA HIS A 52 -4.82 5.19 -17.73
C HIS A 52 -5.18 6.18 -16.62
N GLN A 53 -6.37 6.78 -16.68
CA GLN A 53 -6.87 7.71 -15.65
C GLN A 53 -6.98 7.02 -14.28
N GLN A 54 -7.52 5.80 -14.24
CA GLN A 54 -7.61 5.05 -12.99
C GLN A 54 -6.22 4.79 -12.38
N LYS A 55 -5.25 4.38 -13.21
CA LYS A 55 -3.86 4.17 -12.76
C LYS A 55 -3.23 5.45 -12.22
N LEU A 56 -3.49 6.59 -12.86
CA LEU A 56 -3.00 7.88 -12.40
C LEU A 56 -3.63 8.26 -11.06
N ALA A 57 -4.94 8.09 -10.90
CA ALA A 57 -5.65 8.35 -9.65
C ALA A 57 -5.11 7.48 -8.50
N GLU A 58 -4.88 6.18 -8.72
CA GLU A 58 -4.29 5.29 -7.72
C GLU A 58 -2.86 5.71 -7.36
N THR A 59 -2.07 6.16 -8.34
CA THR A 59 -0.68 6.63 -8.11
C THR A 59 -0.66 7.93 -7.28
N VAL A 60 -1.56 8.86 -7.60
CA VAL A 60 -1.70 10.13 -6.85
C VAL A 60 -2.15 9.86 -5.43
N LEU A 61 -3.14 8.99 -5.24
CA LEU A 61 -3.62 8.62 -3.91
C LEU A 61 -2.52 7.96 -3.08
N PHE A 62 -1.77 7.01 -3.68
CA PHE A 62 -0.61 6.41 -3.00
C PHE A 62 0.41 7.46 -2.58
N HIS A 63 0.77 8.38 -3.49
CA HIS A 63 1.72 9.45 -3.18
C HIS A 63 1.22 10.32 -2.01
N GLN A 64 -0.05 10.72 -2.02
CA GLN A 64 -0.64 11.52 -0.94
C GLN A 64 -0.60 10.79 0.41
N LEU A 65 -1.02 9.52 0.45
CA LEU A 65 -0.96 8.69 1.65
C LEU A 65 0.47 8.54 2.14
N PHE A 66 1.40 8.21 1.24
CA PHE A 66 2.81 8.03 1.56
C PHE A 66 3.43 9.30 2.14
N THR A 67 3.20 10.46 1.52
CA THR A 67 3.70 11.74 2.04
C THR A 67 3.06 12.10 3.38
N ALA A 68 1.75 11.92 3.54
CA ALA A 68 1.04 12.25 4.77
C ALA A 68 1.49 11.37 5.96
N PHE A 69 1.68 10.07 5.75
CA PHE A 69 2.17 9.17 6.80
C PHE A 69 3.61 9.47 7.18
N ASN A 70 4.51 9.68 6.21
CA ASN A 70 5.88 10.04 6.52
C ASN A 70 5.98 11.37 7.28
N ALA A 71 5.21 12.40 6.88
CA ALA A 71 5.21 13.68 7.59
C ALA A 71 4.78 13.53 9.06
N ARG A 72 3.78 12.68 9.34
CA ARG A 72 3.35 12.37 10.72
C ARG A 72 4.40 11.57 11.47
N TYR A 73 5.02 10.59 10.81
CA TYR A 73 6.10 9.81 11.39
C TYR A 73 7.31 10.69 11.74
N ASP A 74 7.67 11.66 10.89
CA ASP A 74 8.79 12.59 11.14
C ASP A 74 8.60 13.42 12.42
N VAL A 75 7.36 13.79 12.75
CA VAL A 75 7.04 14.48 14.01
C VAL A 75 7.16 13.57 15.23
N LEU A 76 6.92 12.26 15.05
CA LEU A 76 6.94 11.27 16.12
C LEU A 76 8.32 10.63 16.33
N ASN A 77 9.11 10.47 15.27
CA ASN A 77 10.31 9.62 15.28
C ASN A 77 11.35 10.08 16.30
N GLY A 78 11.58 11.39 16.44
CA GLY A 78 12.55 11.94 17.39
C GLY A 78 12.08 11.79 18.83
N LYS A 79 10.76 11.86 19.05
CA LYS A 79 10.15 11.61 20.37
C LYS A 79 10.26 10.13 20.75
N LEU A 80 10.02 9.22 19.81
CA LEU A 80 10.19 7.78 20.05
C LEU A 80 11.67 7.44 20.31
N ALA A 81 12.59 8.01 19.52
CA ALA A 81 14.02 7.81 19.69
C ALA A 81 14.50 8.26 21.08
N SER A 82 14.08 9.44 21.54
CA SER A 82 14.49 9.93 22.86
C SER A 82 13.95 9.08 24.02
N LEU A 83 12.78 8.46 23.86
CA LEU A 83 12.25 7.49 24.83
C LEU A 83 13.11 6.22 24.88
N ILE A 84 13.45 5.68 23.71
CA ILE A 84 14.28 4.47 23.59
C ILE A 84 15.69 4.73 24.16
N GLU A 85 16.28 5.89 23.88
CA GLU A 85 17.58 6.29 24.42
C GLU A 85 17.54 6.45 25.95
N ASN A 86 16.48 7.04 26.51
CA ASN A 86 16.32 7.17 27.96
C ASN A 86 16.24 5.82 28.66
N GLU A 87 15.47 4.88 28.11
CA GLU A 87 15.39 3.50 28.60
C GLU A 87 16.77 2.81 28.51
N ALA A 88 17.49 2.98 27.40
CA ALA A 88 18.82 2.40 27.22
C ALA A 88 19.86 2.93 28.21
N LEU A 89 19.72 4.17 28.68
CA LEU A 89 20.56 4.77 29.72
C LEU A 89 20.19 4.33 31.15
N GLY A 90 19.26 3.39 31.30
CA GLY A 90 18.83 2.87 32.60
C GLY A 90 17.74 3.71 33.25
N GLY A 91 16.99 4.51 32.49
CA GLY A 91 15.74 5.10 32.95
C GLY A 91 14.71 4.00 33.23
N VAL A 92 14.52 3.66 34.51
CA VAL A 92 13.57 2.60 34.94
C VAL A 92 12.19 3.18 35.27
N GLU A 93 12.01 4.49 35.17
CA GLU A 93 10.76 5.15 35.53
C GLU A 93 9.63 4.82 34.54
N PRO A 94 8.39 4.59 35.02
CA PRO A 94 7.24 4.43 34.15
C PRO A 94 7.10 5.62 33.20
N LEU A 95 6.72 5.35 31.94
CA LEU A 95 6.48 6.41 30.96
C LEU A 95 5.47 7.42 31.52
N LEU A 96 5.86 8.70 31.50
CA LEU A 96 4.95 9.78 31.84
C LEU A 96 3.73 9.74 30.88
N PRO A 97 2.55 10.22 31.30
CA PRO A 97 1.34 10.19 30.46
C PRO A 97 1.57 10.81 29.07
N LEU A 98 2.37 11.88 28.99
CA LEU A 98 2.73 12.52 27.72
C LEU A 98 3.57 11.61 26.81
N GLN A 99 4.54 10.89 27.39
CA GLN A 99 5.43 9.99 26.66
C GLN A 99 4.66 8.76 26.15
N ARG A 100 3.76 8.22 26.98
CA ARG A 100 2.81 7.18 26.57
C ARG A 100 1.95 7.65 25.40
N GLY A 101 1.51 8.92 25.42
CA GLY A 101 0.76 9.55 24.33
C GLY A 101 1.48 9.44 22.98
N PHE A 102 2.78 9.71 22.92
CA PHE A 102 3.54 9.58 21.66
C PHE A 102 3.59 8.15 21.12
N VAL A 103 3.67 7.16 22.00
CA VAL A 103 3.65 5.74 21.60
C VAL A 103 2.27 5.32 21.11
N VAL A 104 1.20 5.82 21.74
CA VAL A 104 -0.18 5.61 21.27
C VAL A 104 -0.41 6.27 19.91
N ASP A 105 0.05 7.51 19.72
CA ASP A 105 -0.04 8.22 18.43
C ASP A 105 0.70 7.46 17.32
N TYR A 106 1.85 6.87 17.64
CA TYR A 106 2.59 6.00 16.73
C TYR A 106 1.78 4.76 16.35
N PHE A 107 1.17 4.06 17.30
CA PHE A 107 0.35 2.89 16.98
C PHE A 107 -0.92 3.23 16.20
N ASN A 108 -1.54 4.37 16.48
CA ASN A 108 -2.65 4.88 15.66
C ASN A 108 -2.21 5.09 14.21
N LEU A 109 -1.04 5.71 14.00
CA LEU A 109 -0.46 5.86 12.67
C LEU A 109 -0.24 4.50 11.98
N CYS A 110 0.38 3.53 12.66
CA CYS A 110 0.59 2.18 12.11
C CYS A 110 -0.73 1.47 11.76
N ALA A 111 -1.77 1.68 12.56
CA ALA A 111 -3.10 1.11 12.33
C ALA A 111 -3.78 1.73 11.11
N GLU A 112 -3.64 3.04 10.91
CA GLU A 112 -4.09 3.72 9.69
C GLU A 112 -3.35 3.20 8.45
N GLU A 113 -2.02 3.09 8.51
CA GLU A 113 -1.22 2.52 7.43
C GLU A 113 -1.68 1.09 7.08
N TYR A 114 -1.96 0.27 8.09
CA TYR A 114 -2.50 -1.07 7.91
C TYR A 114 -3.89 -1.07 7.25
N HIS A 115 -4.76 -0.13 7.62
CA HIS A 115 -6.06 0.02 7.01
C HIS A 115 -5.94 0.26 5.50
N TYR A 116 -5.11 1.23 5.09
CA TYR A 116 -4.90 1.52 3.66
C TYR A 116 -4.15 0.40 2.91
N PHE A 117 -3.29 -0.35 3.61
CA PHE A 117 -2.70 -1.57 3.06
C PHE A 117 -3.76 -2.64 2.77
N LYS A 118 -4.69 -2.89 3.69
CA LYS A 118 -5.80 -3.84 3.46
C LYS A 118 -6.70 -3.44 2.30
N LEU A 119 -6.89 -2.14 2.08
CA LEU A 119 -7.63 -1.62 0.93
C LEU A 119 -6.87 -1.74 -0.41
N GLY A 120 -5.58 -2.07 -0.36
CA GLY A 120 -4.73 -2.29 -1.53
C GLY A 120 -4.07 -1.04 -2.09
N TYR A 121 -4.11 0.08 -1.36
CA TYR A 121 -3.48 1.34 -1.79
C TYR A 121 -1.99 1.41 -1.48
N ILE A 122 -1.51 0.62 -0.51
CA ILE A 122 -0.09 0.55 -0.15
C ILE A 122 0.56 -0.65 -0.84
N PRO A 123 1.59 -0.45 -1.68
CA PRO A 123 2.35 -1.53 -2.30
C PRO A 123 2.97 -2.46 -1.26
N ARG A 124 3.01 -3.78 -1.57
CA ARG A 124 3.51 -4.81 -0.65
C ARG A 124 4.94 -4.57 -0.18
N ASN A 125 5.82 -4.09 -1.05
CA ASN A 125 7.21 -3.77 -0.72
C ASN A 125 7.32 -2.60 0.27
N VAL A 126 6.45 -1.60 0.14
CA VAL A 126 6.36 -0.46 1.07
C VAL A 126 5.84 -0.94 2.42
N TRP A 127 4.73 -1.67 2.43
CA TRP A 127 4.16 -2.24 3.66
C TRP A 127 5.16 -3.13 4.42
N ARG A 128 5.92 -3.96 3.70
CA ARG A 128 6.99 -4.77 4.29
C ARG A 128 8.05 -3.92 4.98
N SER A 129 8.46 -2.81 4.37
CA SER A 129 9.43 -1.88 4.96
C SER A 129 8.89 -1.28 6.26
N TRP A 130 7.64 -0.83 6.24
CA TRP A 130 6.98 -0.26 7.42
C TRP A 130 6.83 -1.28 8.54
N CYS A 131 6.40 -2.51 8.24
CA CYS A 131 6.32 -3.60 9.21
C CYS A 131 7.67 -3.91 9.88
N ARG A 132 8.79 -3.81 9.15
CA ARG A 132 10.12 -3.98 9.75
C ARG A 132 10.45 -2.86 10.73
N GLY A 133 10.07 -1.62 10.41
CA GLY A 133 10.16 -0.49 11.34
C GLY A 133 9.33 -0.72 12.59
N MET A 134 8.06 -1.12 12.44
CA MET A 134 7.18 -1.46 13.57
C MET A 134 7.75 -2.58 14.43
N ALA A 135 8.25 -3.65 13.80
CA ALA A 135 8.87 -4.77 14.50
C ALA A 135 10.13 -4.36 15.27
N TRP A 136 10.90 -3.39 14.77
CA TRP A 136 12.05 -2.84 15.50
C TRP A 136 11.61 -2.05 16.73
N HIS A 137 10.60 -1.17 16.61
CA HIS A 137 10.05 -0.42 17.73
C HIS A 137 9.44 -1.34 18.80
N LEU A 138 8.71 -2.37 18.39
CA LEU A 138 8.08 -3.36 19.29
C LEU A 138 9.07 -4.30 20.00
N ARG A 139 10.36 -4.26 19.67
CA ARG A 139 11.42 -4.93 20.44
C ARG A 139 11.81 -4.12 21.67
N GLN A 140 11.57 -2.81 21.67
CA GLN A 140 11.92 -1.93 22.78
C GLN A 140 10.92 -2.13 23.93
N PRO A 141 11.36 -2.48 25.16
CA PRO A 141 10.46 -2.81 26.26
C PRO A 141 9.43 -1.72 26.57
N CYS A 142 9.83 -0.44 26.60
CA CYS A 142 8.94 0.69 26.85
C CYS A 142 7.78 0.77 25.84
N ILE A 143 8.07 0.58 24.54
CA ILE A 143 7.08 0.61 23.46
C ILE A 143 6.19 -0.65 23.52
N LYS A 144 6.82 -1.81 23.72
CA LYS A 144 6.13 -3.10 23.80
C LYS A 144 5.12 -3.16 24.96
N ALA A 145 5.45 -2.55 26.10
CA ALA A 145 4.57 -2.47 27.25
C ALA A 145 3.28 -1.71 26.92
N VAL A 146 3.37 -0.58 26.21
CA VAL A 146 2.20 0.20 25.77
C VAL A 146 1.36 -0.61 24.78
N TRP A 147 2.00 -1.29 23.83
CA TRP A 147 1.30 -2.11 22.83
C TRP A 147 0.35 -3.14 23.46
N PHE A 148 0.82 -3.89 24.46
CA PHE A 148 0.00 -4.93 25.10
C PHE A 148 -1.17 -4.40 25.92
N VAL A 149 -1.11 -3.14 26.34
CA VAL A 149 -2.25 -2.47 26.99
C VAL A 149 -3.26 -2.03 25.94
N GLU A 150 -2.80 -1.36 24.89
CA GLU A 150 -3.65 -0.73 23.89
C GLU A 150 -4.32 -1.73 22.93
N VAL A 151 -3.61 -2.80 22.52
CA VAL A 151 -4.12 -3.78 21.53
C VAL A 151 -5.40 -4.50 21.99
N LYS A 152 -5.68 -4.49 23.29
CA LYS A 152 -6.90 -5.07 23.87
C LYS A 152 -8.18 -4.28 23.57
N THR A 153 -8.06 -3.06 23.03
CA THR A 153 -9.19 -2.13 22.87
C THR A 153 -9.89 -2.21 21.50
N ASP A 154 -9.52 -3.16 20.63
CA ASP A 154 -10.04 -3.30 19.24
C ASP A 154 -9.83 -2.06 18.33
N SER A 155 -9.07 -1.06 18.80
CA SER A 155 -8.97 0.27 18.18
C SER A 155 -8.06 0.35 16.94
N PHE A 156 -7.37 -0.73 16.55
CA PHE A 156 -6.31 -0.67 15.54
C PHE A 156 -6.68 -1.29 14.19
N TYR A 157 -7.96 -1.26 13.81
CA TYR A 157 -8.44 -1.82 12.54
C TYR A 157 -8.01 -3.28 12.31
N GLY A 158 -7.84 -4.05 13.38
CA GLY A 158 -7.33 -5.42 13.34
C GLY A 158 -5.83 -5.56 13.05
N LEU A 159 -5.02 -4.51 13.24
CA LEU A 159 -3.55 -4.62 13.25
C LEU A 159 -3.13 -5.40 14.49
N THR A 160 -2.59 -6.59 14.29
CA THR A 160 -2.06 -7.44 15.37
C THR A 160 -0.55 -7.57 15.29
N TYR A 161 0.06 -8.05 16.37
CA TYR A 161 1.49 -8.34 16.38
C TYR A 161 1.86 -9.37 15.30
N GLU A 162 1.03 -10.38 15.10
CA GLU A 162 1.21 -11.40 14.05
C GLU A 162 1.12 -10.77 12.65
N ALA A 163 0.20 -9.82 12.44
CA ALA A 163 0.07 -9.13 11.16
C ALA A 163 1.34 -8.34 10.81
N ILE A 164 1.96 -7.68 11.81
CA ILE A 164 3.22 -6.95 11.66
C ILE A 164 4.36 -7.92 11.32
N LEU A 165 4.51 -9.01 12.08
CA LEU A 165 5.58 -9.98 11.83
C LEU A 165 5.44 -10.63 10.45
N LYS A 166 4.24 -11.08 10.09
CA LYS A 166 3.95 -11.63 8.76
C LYS A 166 4.24 -10.60 7.66
N GLY A 167 3.90 -9.33 7.90
CA GLY A 167 4.22 -8.21 7.04
C GLY A 167 5.73 -8.03 6.79
N ALA A 168 6.54 -8.14 7.85
CA ALA A 168 7.99 -7.98 7.80
C ALA A 168 8.70 -9.16 7.11
N GLU A 169 8.15 -10.36 7.26
CA GLU A 169 8.70 -11.62 6.75
C GLU A 169 8.43 -11.88 5.27
N PHE A 170 7.49 -11.19 4.63
CA PHE A 170 7.14 -11.38 3.21
C PHE A 170 8.41 -11.48 2.35
N SER A 171 8.83 -12.69 2.00
CA SER A 171 9.92 -12.92 1.06
C SER A 171 9.34 -12.84 -0.34
N ASP A 172 9.92 -12.01 -1.19
CA ASP A 172 9.58 -11.98 -2.61
C ASP A 172 10.03 -13.31 -3.22
N GLY A 173 9.14 -14.30 -3.30
CA GLY A 173 9.35 -15.46 -4.15
C GLY A 173 9.04 -15.14 -5.62
N PRO A 174 9.72 -15.80 -6.57
CA PRO A 174 11.13 -15.59 -6.88
C PRO A 174 11.34 -14.25 -7.61
N THR A 175 12.40 -13.54 -7.20
CA THR A 175 13.00 -12.45 -7.98
C THR A 175 13.37 -12.93 -9.39
N GLY A 176 12.86 -12.23 -10.41
CA GLY A 176 13.47 -12.24 -11.74
C GLY A 176 14.98 -11.95 -11.66
N PRO A 177 15.76 -12.37 -12.66
CA PRO A 177 17.19 -12.53 -12.52
C PRO A 177 17.85 -11.22 -12.12
N ARG A 178 18.57 -11.26 -10.97
CA ARG A 178 19.58 -10.25 -10.66
C ARG A 178 20.51 -10.16 -11.86
N ALA A 179 20.57 -8.99 -12.49
CA ALA A 179 21.68 -8.62 -13.35
C ALA A 179 22.97 -8.86 -12.55
N LYS A 180 23.74 -9.86 -12.97
CA LYS A 180 25.11 -10.06 -12.52
C LYS A 180 25.97 -9.04 -13.27
N THR A 181 26.81 -8.36 -12.48
CA THR A 181 28.08 -7.71 -12.84
C THR A 181 28.05 -6.67 -13.94
#